data_AF-A0A7Y3FGW7-F1
#
_entry.id   AF-A0A7Y3FGW7-F1
#
_cell.length_a   1.000
_cell.length_b   1.000
_cell.length_c   1.000
_cell.angle_alpha   90.00
_cell.angle_beta   90.00
_cell.angle_gamma   90.00
#
_symmetry.space_group_name_H-M   'P 1'
#
loop_
_entity.id
_entity.type
_entity.pdbx_description
1 polymer ?
#
loop_
_entity_poly.entity_id
_entity_poly.type
_entity_poly.pdbx_seq_one_letter_code
_entity_poly.pdbx_strand_id
1 'polypeptide(L)' 'GMTLLDATSEKNVRYKIEVFSVSRDAMTIRISTWADTKIFGINGFWMAHAKGNMESDY' A
#
# COMPACT_ATOMS: atom_id res chain seq x y z
N GLY A 1 -0.19 -1.99 6.83
CA GLY A 1 -0.94 -3.10 6.20
C GLY A 1 -2.36 -2.66 5.90
N MET A 2 -3.14 -3.50 5.22
CA MET A 2 -4.57 -3.28 4.98
C MET A 2 -5.37 -3.48 6.27
N THR A 3 -6.33 -2.62 6.55
CA THR A 3 -7.21 -2.69 7.73
C THR A 3 -8.69 -2.81 7.39
N LEU A 4 -9.08 -2.46 6.17
CA LEU A 4 -10.46 -2.58 5.69
C LEU A 4 -10.46 -2.90 4.19
N LEU A 5 -11.39 -3.77 3.80
CA LEU A 5 -11.75 -4.06 2.42
C LEU A 5 -13.27 -4.21 2.32
N ASP A 6 -13.90 -3.27 1.62
CA ASP A 6 -15.31 -3.32 1.24
C ASP A 6 -15.41 -3.57 -0.26
N ALA A 7 -15.90 -4.74 -0.63
CA ALA A 7 -15.98 -5.24 -1.99
C ALA A 7 -17.20 -6.14 -2.17
N THR A 8 -17.69 -6.27 -3.40
CA THR A 8 -18.74 -7.23 -3.71
C THR A 8 -18.28 -8.68 -3.47
N SER A 9 -19.18 -9.54 -3.03
CA SER A 9 -18.97 -10.98 -2.88
C SER A 9 -19.40 -11.80 -4.09
N GLU A 10 -19.92 -11.17 -5.15
CA GLU A 10 -20.48 -11.86 -6.33
C GLU A 10 -19.43 -12.62 -7.15
N LYS A 11 -18.17 -12.19 -7.08
CA LYS A 11 -17.02 -12.69 -7.84
C LYS A 11 -15.78 -12.71 -6.95
N ASN A 12 -14.71 -13.32 -7.44
CA ASN A 12 -13.43 -13.31 -6.72
C ASN A 12 -12.97 -11.87 -6.47
N VAL A 13 -12.51 -11.61 -5.25
CA VAL A 13 -11.94 -10.32 -4.86
C VAL A 13 -10.44 -10.36 -5.12
N ARG A 14 -9.98 -9.49 -6.03
CA ARG A 14 -8.58 -9.43 -6.46
C ARG A 14 -8.09 -7.99 -6.33
N TYR A 15 -7.05 -7.79 -5.54
CA TYR A 15 -6.43 -6.48 -5.39
C TYR A 15 -4.93 -6.62 -5.16
N LYS A 16 -4.20 -5.55 -5.43
CA LYS A 16 -2.77 -5.44 -5.17
C LYS A 16 -2.49 -4.06 -4.59
N ILE A 17 -1.74 -4.04 -3.49
CA ILE A 17 -1.26 -2.81 -2.84
C ILE A 17 0.25 -2.81 -2.99
N GLU A 18 0.78 -1.78 -3.65
CA GLU A 18 2.21 -1.62 -3.85
C GLU A 18 2.65 -0.21 -3.50
N VAL A 19 3.83 -0.09 -2.92
CA VAL A 19 4.52 1.20 -2.81
C VAL A 19 5.33 1.40 -4.08
N PHE A 20 5.19 2.55 -4.72
CA PHE A 20 6.00 2.94 -5.86
C PHE A 20 6.47 4.39 -5.72
N SER A 21 7.58 4.74 -6.39
CA SER A 21 8.16 6.09 -6.38
C SER A 21 8.42 6.64 -4.96
N VAL A 22 9.25 5.96 -4.18
CA VAL A 22 9.68 6.42 -2.85
C VAL A 22 10.79 7.46 -2.98
N SER A 23 10.65 8.58 -2.29
CA SER A 23 11.66 9.63 -2.13
C SER A 23 11.79 10.03 -0.66
N ARG A 24 12.65 11.00 -0.36
CA ARG A 24 12.77 11.57 0.98
C ARG A 24 11.45 12.19 1.48
N ASP A 25 10.71 12.84 0.58
CA ASP A 25 9.61 13.73 0.97
C ASP A 25 8.23 13.09 0.74
N ALA A 26 8.15 12.04 -0.07
CA ALA A 26 6.89 11.37 -0.39
C ALA A 26 7.10 9.94 -0.91
N MET A 27 6.02 9.17 -0.85
CA MET A 27 5.85 7.94 -1.63
C MET A 27 4.45 7.89 -2.22
N THR A 28 4.28 7.10 -3.27
CA THR A 28 2.96 6.82 -3.83
C THR A 28 2.55 5.39 -3.50
N ILE A 29 1.34 5.22 -2.99
CA ILE A 29 0.73 3.90 -2.81
C ILE A 29 -0.20 3.65 -4.00
N ARG A 30 0.05 2.59 -4.76
CA ARG A 30 -0.86 2.12 -5.79
C ARG A 30 -1.77 1.06 -5.21
N ILE A 31 -3.06 1.24 -5.44
CA ILE A 31 -4.05 0.19 -5.24
C ILE A 31 -4.63 -0.13 -6.60
N SER A 32 -4.58 -1.40 -6.97
CA SER A 32 -5.09 -1.87 -8.27
C SER A 32 -6.00 -3.07 -8.07
N THR A 33 -7.07 -3.11 -8.85
CA THR A 33 -8.02 -4.21 -8.96
C THR A 33 -8.09 -4.63 -10.43
N TRP A 34 -8.53 -5.86 -10.71
CA TRP A 34 -8.62 -6.35 -12.09
C TRP A 34 -9.76 -7.33 -12.30
N ALA A 35 -9.99 -7.65 -13.57
CA ALA A 35 -11.12 -8.43 -14.05
C ALA A 35 -12.46 -7.83 -13.59
N ASP A 36 -13.27 -8.61 -12.88
CA ASP A 36 -14.64 -8.31 -12.50
C ASP A 36 -14.80 -7.87 -11.03
N THR A 37 -13.71 -7.66 -10.30
CA THR A 37 -13.74 -7.22 -8.91
C THR A 37 -14.22 -5.76 -8.80
N LYS A 38 -15.22 -5.52 -7.93
CA LYS A 38 -15.67 -4.17 -7.54
C LYS A 38 -15.32 -3.91 -6.08
N ILE A 39 -14.56 -2.83 -5.84
CA ILE A 39 -14.17 -2.36 -4.50
C ILE A 39 -14.85 -1.02 -4.24
N PHE A 40 -15.55 -0.91 -3.11
CA PHE A 40 -16.19 0.31 -2.64
C PHE A 40 -15.30 1.09 -1.67
N GLY A 41 -14.48 0.37 -0.90
CA GLY A 41 -13.55 0.95 0.06
C GLY A 41 -12.37 0.05 0.31
N ILE A 42 -11.19 0.63 0.43
CA ILE A 42 -9.97 -0.08 0.82
C ILE A 42 -9.10 0.88 1.61
N ASN A 43 -8.65 0.42 2.77
CA ASN A 43 -7.96 1.27 3.72
C ASN A 43 -6.81 0.53 4.37
N GLY A 44 -5.86 1.30 4.90
CA GLY A 44 -4.69 0.74 5.54
C GLY A 44 -3.76 1.81 6.09
N PHE A 45 -2.61 1.34 6.55
CA PHE A 45 -1.53 2.16 7.04
C PHE A 45 -0.21 1.69 6.42
N TRP A 46 0.82 2.52 6.53
CA TRP A 46 2.17 2.20 6.09
C TRP A 46 3.17 2.53 7.18
N MET A 47 4.34 1.89 7.10
CA MET A 47 5.49 2.22 7.93
C MET A 47 6.64 2.57 6.97
N ALA A 48 7.10 3.82 7.04
CA ALA A 48 8.27 4.28 6.31
C ALA A 48 9.44 4.36 7.28
N HIS A 49 10.59 3.85 6.87
CA HIS A 49 11.81 3.90 7.66
C HIS A 49 12.97 4.28 6.75
N ALA A 50 13.76 5.27 7.17
CA ALA A 50 15.01 5.62 6.54
C ALA A 50 16.16 5.11 7.42
N LYS A 51 17.20 4.52 6.81
CA LYS A 51 18.44 4.29 7.53
C LYS A 51 19.06 5.66 7.80
N GLY A 52 19.10 6.07 9.07
CA GLY A 52 19.90 7.23 9.46
C GLY A 52 21.36 7.00 9.08
N ASN A 53 22.08 8.07 8.75
CA ASN A 53 23.53 7.98 8.64
C ASN A 53 24.04 7.55 10.02
N MET A 54 24.46 6.29 10.14
CA MET A 54 25.32 5.91 11.26
C MET A 54 26.66 6.60 10.97
N GLU A 55 26.86 7.79 11.52
CA GLU A 55 28.22 8.20 11.82
C GLU A 55 28.79 7.08 12.69
N SER A 56 29.88 6.47 12.24
CA SER A 56 30.63 5.56 13.09
C SER A 56 31.17 6.41 14.23
N ASP A 57 30.52 6.33 15.38
CA ASP A 57 31.09 6.74 16.65
C ASP A 57 32.33 5.86 16.88
N TYR A 58 33.48 6.32 16.37
CA TYR A 58 34.79 5.92 16.85
C TYR A 58 35.10 6.70 18.12
#